data_AF-A0A445EJU7-F1
#
_entry.id   AF-A0A445EJU7-F1
#
_cell.length_a   1.000
_cell.length_b   1.000
_cell.length_c   1.000
_cell.angle_alpha   90.00
_cell.angle_beta   90.00
_cell.angle_gamma   90.00
#
_symmetry.space_group_name_H-M   'P 1'
#
loop_
_entity.id
_entity.type
_entity.pdbx_description
1 polymer ?
#
loop_
_entity_poly.entity_id
_entity_poly.type
_entity_poly.pdbx_seq_one_letter_code
_entity_poly.pdbx_strand_id
1 'polypeptide(L)'
;MAQDPASGADSPRTRRYGLLRDQVQLVKRKDCDRYEIVPIQDSLSFEKGFFIVIRACQLLAQKNDGIILVGLAGPSGAGKTVFTEKVNNFMPSLAVITMDNYNDSSRIIDGNFDDPRLTDYDTLLENIMGLKEGKAVQVPIYDFKTSSRVGYRTVEVPSSRIVIIEGIYALSEKLRPLLDLRVSVTGGVHFDLVKRVLRDIQRAGQEPEEIIHQISETVYPMYKAFIEPDLQTAHIKIINKFNPFSGFQNPTYILKSLKAVTEDQIKSVIAAEHTETREETYDIYLLPPGEDPEACQSYLRMRNRDGKYNLMFEEWVTDIPFIISPRITFEVSVRLLGGLMALGYTIAAILKRSSHVFSDDKVTVKTDWLEQVNRLYVQVQGKDRNYVKLVAEKLGLDGSYVPRTYIEQIQLEKLVNDVMALPEDLKTKLSIDDDMVSSPKEALSRASADRRMKYLNRCLISLYIFVAMKRILIYPLLVFLVYHMNL
;
A
#
# COMPACT_ATOMS: atom_id res chain seq x y z
N MET A 1 -55.29 -44.02 2.95
CA MET A 1 -55.16 -43.97 4.42
C MET A 1 -53.67 -43.83 4.74
N ALA A 2 -53.28 -42.71 5.37
CA ALA A 2 -52.08 -42.44 6.21
C ALA A 2 -50.67 -42.80 5.67
N GLN A 3 -49.57 -42.10 5.93
CA GLN A 3 -49.16 -40.84 6.59
C GLN A 3 -47.65 -40.70 6.29
N ASP A 4 -47.13 -39.48 6.16
CA ASP A 4 -45.68 -39.16 6.24
C ASP A 4 -45.12 -39.41 7.66
N PRO A 5 -43.78 -39.53 7.86
CA PRO A 5 -43.02 -38.34 8.27
C PRO A 5 -41.53 -38.24 7.81
N ALA A 6 -41.18 -37.02 7.39
CA ALA A 6 -40.03 -36.17 7.80
C ALA A 6 -38.54 -36.60 7.71
N SER A 7 -37.79 -35.63 7.17
CA SER A 7 -36.47 -35.10 7.60
C SER A 7 -35.17 -35.82 7.16
N GLY A 8 -34.45 -35.17 6.24
CA GLY A 8 -33.04 -35.41 5.95
C GLY A 8 -32.35 -34.08 5.65
N ALA A 9 -31.42 -33.70 6.52
CA ALA A 9 -30.77 -32.39 6.61
C ALA A 9 -29.91 -32.02 5.39
N ASP A 10 -30.08 -30.78 4.92
CA ASP A 10 -29.17 -30.11 3.99
C ASP A 10 -27.79 -29.93 4.65
N SER A 11 -26.77 -30.56 4.07
CA SER A 11 -25.36 -30.29 4.37
C SER A 11 -24.80 -29.30 3.33
N PRO A 12 -23.95 -28.34 3.74
CA PRO A 12 -23.53 -27.25 2.87
C PRO A 12 -22.61 -27.78 1.77
N ARG A 13 -23.11 -27.74 0.53
CA ARG A 13 -22.33 -28.01 -0.68
C ARG A 13 -21.02 -27.21 -0.63
N THR A 14 -19.93 -27.94 -0.54
CA THR A 14 -18.56 -27.48 -0.80
C THR A 14 -18.55 -26.78 -2.15
N ARG A 15 -18.45 -25.44 -2.17
CA ARG A 15 -18.35 -24.63 -3.40
C ARG A 15 -17.05 -25.03 -4.11
N ARG A 16 -17.16 -25.92 -5.10
CA ARG A 16 -16.14 -26.05 -6.15
C ARG A 16 -16.01 -24.68 -6.81
N TYR A 17 -14.81 -24.10 -6.75
CA TYR A 17 -14.49 -22.92 -7.55
C TYR A 17 -14.68 -23.30 -9.03
N GLY A 18 -15.79 -22.85 -9.63
CA GLY A 18 -16.03 -22.99 -11.06
C GLY A 18 -14.92 -22.31 -11.87
N LEU A 19 -14.85 -22.62 -13.17
CA LEU A 19 -13.91 -21.94 -14.07
C LEU A 19 -14.13 -20.43 -13.98
N LEU A 20 -13.09 -19.60 -14.20
CA LEU A 20 -13.22 -18.12 -14.16
C LEU A 20 -14.40 -17.60 -15.01
N ARG A 21 -14.81 -18.35 -16.04
CA ARG A 21 -15.94 -18.04 -16.91
C ARG A 21 -17.32 -18.14 -16.21
N ASP A 22 -17.44 -18.97 -15.18
CA ASP A 22 -18.70 -19.22 -14.46
C ASP A 22 -18.95 -18.20 -13.33
N GLN A 23 -17.95 -17.36 -13.03
CA GLN A 23 -18.01 -16.33 -12.00
C GLN A 23 -18.75 -15.07 -12.46
N VAL A 24 -18.92 -14.88 -13.77
CA VAL A 24 -19.61 -13.71 -14.34
C VAL A 24 -21.04 -14.08 -14.66
N GLN A 25 -21.97 -13.61 -13.83
CA GLN A 25 -23.41 -13.85 -13.98
C GLN A 25 -24.13 -12.55 -14.33
N LEU A 26 -25.11 -12.65 -15.23
CA LEU A 26 -25.98 -11.54 -15.61
C LEU A 26 -27.32 -11.66 -14.89
N VAL A 27 -27.86 -10.53 -14.43
CA VAL A 27 -29.23 -10.42 -13.92
C VAL A 27 -29.96 -9.32 -14.69
N LYS A 28 -31.25 -9.52 -14.97
CA LYS A 28 -32.07 -8.49 -15.60
C LYS A 28 -32.39 -7.41 -14.56
N ARG A 29 -32.24 -6.13 -14.92
CA ARG A 29 -32.64 -5.01 -14.04
C ARG A 29 -34.16 -5.04 -13.84
N LYS A 30 -34.60 -4.67 -12.64
CA LYS A 30 -36.03 -4.66 -12.28
C LYS A 30 -36.81 -3.60 -13.05
N ASP A 31 -36.16 -2.47 -13.36
CA ASP A 31 -36.83 -1.27 -13.86
C ASP A 31 -36.55 -1.00 -15.35
N CYS A 32 -35.76 -1.84 -16.03
CA CYS A 32 -35.50 -1.71 -17.47
C CYS A 32 -35.14 -3.05 -18.14
N ASP A 33 -35.26 -3.11 -19.47
CA ASP A 33 -34.91 -4.29 -20.27
C ASP A 33 -33.39 -4.51 -20.45
N ARG A 34 -32.55 -3.90 -19.60
CA ARG A 34 -31.10 -4.10 -19.60
C ARG A 34 -30.68 -5.12 -18.55
N TYR A 35 -29.61 -5.83 -18.84
CA TYR A 35 -28.92 -6.73 -17.94
C TYR A 35 -27.76 -6.02 -17.26
N GLU A 36 -27.47 -6.42 -16.03
CA GLU A 36 -26.32 -6.00 -15.25
C GLU A 36 -25.56 -7.21 -14.70
N ILE A 37 -24.31 -6.99 -14.29
CA ILE A 37 -23.45 -8.04 -13.74
C ILE A 37 -23.74 -8.19 -12.25
N VAL A 38 -23.94 -9.43 -11.80
CA VAL A 38 -24.06 -9.74 -10.37
C VAL A 38 -22.74 -9.40 -9.67
N PRO A 39 -22.76 -8.63 -8.58
CA PRO A 39 -21.53 -8.26 -7.88
C PRO A 39 -20.73 -9.48 -7.39
N ILE A 40 -19.45 -9.51 -7.74
CA ILE A 40 -18.49 -10.49 -7.23
C ILE A 40 -18.04 -10.03 -5.84
N GLN A 41 -18.29 -10.86 -4.83
CA GLN A 41 -17.99 -10.52 -3.44
C GLN A 41 -16.48 -10.47 -3.16
N ASP A 42 -15.73 -11.41 -3.75
CA ASP A 42 -14.28 -11.52 -3.55
C ASP A 42 -13.52 -10.50 -4.38
N SER A 43 -12.45 -9.96 -3.79
CA SER A 43 -11.52 -9.09 -4.52
C SER A 43 -10.60 -9.92 -5.41
N LEU A 44 -10.42 -9.47 -6.65
CA LEU A 44 -9.65 -10.18 -7.67
C LEU A 44 -8.26 -9.57 -7.81
N SER A 45 -7.23 -10.38 -8.06
CA SER A 45 -5.92 -9.88 -8.50
C SER A 45 -6.04 -9.14 -9.83
N PHE A 46 -5.13 -8.19 -10.11
CA PHE A 46 -5.07 -7.44 -11.38
C PHE A 46 -5.30 -8.29 -12.64
N GLU A 47 -4.59 -9.43 -12.79
CA GLU A 47 -4.73 -10.32 -13.96
C GLU A 47 -6.09 -11.01 -14.05
N LYS A 48 -6.57 -11.59 -12.94
CA LYS A 48 -7.92 -12.21 -12.90
C LYS A 48 -9.01 -11.17 -13.17
N GLY A 49 -8.90 -10.00 -12.54
CA GLY A 49 -9.82 -8.89 -12.73
C GLY A 49 -9.87 -8.43 -14.19
N PHE A 50 -8.73 -8.36 -14.86
CA PHE A 50 -8.65 -8.06 -16.29
C PHE A 50 -9.50 -9.02 -17.13
N PHE A 51 -9.30 -10.33 -17.01
CA PHE A 51 -10.08 -11.31 -17.78
C PHE A 51 -11.58 -11.27 -17.48
N ILE A 52 -11.94 -11.05 -16.21
CA ILE A 52 -13.33 -10.96 -15.76
C ILE A 52 -14.03 -9.72 -16.33
N VAL A 53 -13.34 -8.56 -16.35
CA VAL A 53 -13.87 -7.33 -16.94
C VAL A 53 -14.09 -7.48 -18.44
N ILE A 54 -13.12 -8.04 -19.18
CA ILE A 54 -13.29 -8.32 -20.62
C ILE A 54 -14.52 -9.19 -20.85
N ARG A 55 -14.67 -10.27 -20.07
CA ARG A 55 -15.81 -11.18 -20.20
C ARG A 55 -17.13 -10.49 -19.88
N ALA A 56 -17.18 -9.68 -18.83
CA ALA A 56 -18.35 -8.89 -18.46
C ALA A 56 -18.76 -7.92 -19.57
N CYS A 57 -17.81 -7.18 -20.15
CA CYS A 57 -18.06 -6.28 -21.27
C CYS A 57 -18.66 -7.01 -22.47
N GLN A 58 -18.08 -8.16 -22.85
CA GLN A 58 -18.59 -8.97 -23.96
C GLN A 58 -20.01 -9.48 -23.71
N LEU A 59 -20.31 -9.96 -22.50
CA LEU A 59 -21.63 -10.47 -22.13
C LEU A 59 -22.69 -9.37 -22.13
N LEU A 60 -22.35 -8.18 -21.61
CA LEU A 60 -23.23 -7.02 -21.63
C LEU A 60 -23.51 -6.55 -23.06
N ALA A 61 -22.48 -6.46 -23.91
CA ALA A 61 -22.64 -6.07 -25.31
C ALA A 61 -23.48 -7.06 -26.13
N GLN A 62 -23.46 -8.35 -25.77
CA GLN A 62 -24.28 -9.39 -26.41
C GLN A 62 -25.75 -9.37 -25.97
N LYS A 63 -26.05 -8.93 -24.74
CA LYS A 63 -27.40 -9.04 -24.15
C LYS A 63 -28.17 -7.73 -24.09
N ASN A 64 -27.47 -6.61 -24.04
CA ASN A 64 -28.08 -5.28 -24.05
C ASN A 64 -27.95 -4.69 -25.45
N ASP A 65 -28.90 -3.86 -25.85
CA ASP A 65 -28.82 -3.03 -27.05
C ASP A 65 -28.20 -1.64 -26.75
N GLY A 66 -27.68 -0.97 -27.78
CA GLY A 66 -27.03 0.34 -27.67
C GLY A 66 -25.65 0.31 -27.01
N ILE A 67 -25.18 1.48 -26.55
CA ILE A 67 -23.88 1.63 -25.89
C ILE A 67 -23.91 1.00 -24.49
N ILE A 68 -22.79 0.36 -24.13
CA ILE A 68 -22.47 -0.18 -22.81
C ILE A 68 -21.50 0.77 -22.12
N LEU A 69 -21.91 1.31 -20.98
CA LEU A 69 -21.10 2.22 -20.17
C LEU A 69 -20.42 1.46 -19.03
N VAL A 70 -19.09 1.54 -18.98
CA VAL A 70 -18.26 0.91 -17.96
C VAL A 70 -17.57 1.98 -17.14
N GLY A 71 -17.89 2.09 -15.85
CA GLY A 71 -17.18 2.97 -14.93
C GLY A 71 -16.00 2.23 -14.30
N LEU A 72 -14.82 2.84 -14.38
CA LEU A 72 -13.59 2.36 -13.75
C LEU A 72 -13.07 3.41 -12.76
N ALA A 73 -13.29 3.18 -11.46
CA ALA A 73 -12.82 4.07 -10.40
C ALA A 73 -11.78 3.42 -9.49
N GLY A 74 -11.19 4.26 -8.64
CA GLY A 74 -10.07 3.90 -7.78
C GLY A 74 -9.30 5.16 -7.39
N PRO A 75 -8.57 5.14 -6.27
CA PRO A 75 -7.76 6.29 -5.87
C PRO A 75 -6.69 6.61 -6.92
N SER A 76 -6.18 7.84 -6.86
CA SER A 76 -5.01 8.23 -7.65
C SER A 76 -3.84 7.28 -7.33
N GLY A 77 -3.07 6.87 -8.34
CA GLY A 77 -1.99 5.89 -8.17
C GLY A 77 -2.42 4.41 -8.22
N ALA A 78 -3.72 4.08 -8.17
CA ALA A 78 -4.17 2.67 -8.16
C ALA A 78 -3.87 1.85 -9.43
N GLY A 79 -3.47 2.51 -10.52
CA GLY A 79 -3.21 1.85 -11.81
C GLY A 79 -4.44 1.70 -12.71
N LYS A 80 -5.46 2.57 -12.53
CA LYS A 80 -6.65 2.64 -13.40
C LYS A 80 -6.29 2.86 -14.87
N THR A 81 -5.49 3.88 -15.16
CA THR A 81 -5.07 4.22 -16.54
C THR A 81 -4.34 3.05 -17.20
N VAL A 82 -3.40 2.41 -16.49
CA VAL A 82 -2.70 1.19 -16.96
C VAL A 82 -3.67 0.03 -17.21
N PHE A 83 -4.66 -0.15 -16.33
CA PHE A 83 -5.70 -1.16 -16.53
C PHE A 83 -6.55 -0.87 -17.77
N THR A 84 -6.99 0.38 -17.96
CA THR A 84 -7.75 0.82 -19.13
C THR A 84 -6.96 0.65 -20.43
N GLU A 85 -5.68 1.03 -20.45
CA GLU A 85 -4.80 0.82 -21.59
C GLU A 85 -4.67 -0.66 -21.95
N LYS A 86 -4.49 -1.54 -20.95
CA LYS A 86 -4.45 -2.98 -21.15
C LYS A 86 -5.75 -3.51 -21.75
N VAL A 87 -6.90 -3.02 -21.28
CA VAL A 87 -8.23 -3.37 -21.81
C VAL A 87 -8.42 -2.86 -23.24
N ASN A 88 -8.01 -1.62 -23.53
CA ASN A 88 -8.06 -1.04 -24.87
C ASN A 88 -7.17 -1.78 -25.87
N ASN A 89 -5.96 -2.17 -25.46
CA ASN A 89 -5.05 -2.95 -26.31
C ASN A 89 -5.62 -4.33 -26.66
N PHE A 90 -6.41 -4.94 -25.76
CA PHE A 90 -7.05 -6.23 -26.00
C PHE A 90 -8.37 -6.12 -26.79
N MET A 91 -9.09 -5.00 -26.64
CA MET A 91 -10.34 -4.69 -27.36
C MET A 91 -10.23 -3.31 -28.03
N PRO A 92 -9.51 -3.18 -29.16
CA PRO A 92 -9.12 -1.89 -29.76
C PRO A 92 -10.27 -1.03 -30.30
N SER A 93 -11.50 -1.55 -30.34
CA SER A 93 -12.69 -0.86 -30.84
C SER A 93 -13.54 -0.19 -29.76
N LEU A 94 -13.05 -0.08 -28.52
CA LEU A 94 -13.71 0.64 -27.43
C LEU A 94 -13.32 2.12 -27.41
N ALA A 95 -14.17 2.94 -26.80
CA ALA A 95 -13.86 4.34 -26.52
C ALA A 95 -13.48 4.52 -25.05
N VAL A 96 -12.49 5.37 -24.78
CA VAL A 96 -12.06 5.74 -23.42
C VAL A 96 -12.30 7.23 -23.19
N ILE A 97 -13.05 7.53 -22.12
CA ILE A 97 -13.27 8.86 -21.57
C ILE A 97 -12.57 8.94 -20.22
N THR A 98 -11.50 9.73 -20.14
CA THR A 98 -10.82 10.02 -18.88
C THR A 98 -11.45 11.24 -18.23
N MET A 99 -11.95 11.11 -17.00
CA MET A 99 -12.62 12.20 -16.28
C MET A 99 -11.67 13.36 -15.96
N ASP A 100 -10.37 13.09 -15.79
CA ASP A 100 -9.39 14.15 -15.50
C ASP A 100 -9.37 15.23 -16.59
N ASN A 101 -9.73 14.89 -17.83
CA ASN A 101 -9.84 15.84 -18.92
C ASN A 101 -10.97 16.88 -18.72
N TYR A 102 -11.98 16.53 -17.92
CA TYR A 102 -13.13 17.37 -17.62
C TYR A 102 -12.91 18.22 -16.37
N ASN A 103 -11.71 18.23 -15.80
CA ASN A 103 -11.38 19.15 -14.73
C ASN A 103 -11.41 20.60 -15.24
N ASP A 104 -11.85 21.50 -14.37
CA ASP A 104 -11.97 22.93 -14.63
C ASP A 104 -11.33 23.70 -13.47
N SER A 105 -10.14 24.25 -13.72
CA SER A 105 -9.35 24.92 -12.68
C SER A 105 -10.01 26.17 -12.11
N SER A 106 -10.99 26.77 -12.80
CA SER A 106 -11.78 27.86 -12.25
C SER A 106 -12.64 27.45 -11.05
N ARG A 107 -12.84 26.14 -10.85
CA ARG A 107 -13.64 25.55 -9.77
C ARG A 107 -12.80 25.08 -8.59
N ILE A 108 -11.48 25.31 -8.61
CA ILE A 108 -10.59 24.95 -7.52
C ILE A 108 -10.90 25.83 -6.31
N ILE A 109 -11.13 25.18 -5.16
CA ILE A 109 -11.33 25.84 -3.87
C ILE A 109 -10.19 25.40 -2.97
N ASP A 110 -9.50 26.38 -2.36
CA ASP A 110 -8.37 26.17 -1.44
C ASP A 110 -7.25 25.26 -1.99
N GLY A 111 -7.03 25.29 -3.31
CA GLY A 111 -6.01 24.45 -3.96
C GLY A 111 -6.33 22.95 -3.97
N ASN A 112 -7.58 22.55 -3.68
CA ASN A 112 -7.97 21.14 -3.63
C ASN A 112 -8.32 20.58 -5.02
N PHE A 113 -7.38 19.88 -5.62
CA PHE A 113 -7.54 19.22 -6.92
C PHE A 113 -8.31 17.88 -6.87
N ASP A 114 -8.68 17.41 -5.68
CA ASP A 114 -9.50 16.22 -5.51
C ASP A 114 -10.94 16.57 -5.11
N ASP A 115 -11.32 17.85 -5.10
CA ASP A 115 -12.71 18.23 -4.83
C ASP A 115 -13.65 17.73 -5.94
N PRO A 116 -14.76 17.05 -5.62
CA PRO A 116 -15.72 16.59 -6.64
C PRO A 116 -16.27 17.70 -7.55
N ARG A 117 -16.26 18.96 -7.09
CA ARG A 117 -16.72 20.13 -7.86
C ARG A 117 -15.75 20.53 -8.98
N LEU A 118 -14.50 20.06 -8.92
CA LEU A 118 -13.50 20.31 -9.96
C LEU A 118 -13.94 19.72 -11.31
N THR A 119 -14.58 18.56 -11.28
CA THR A 119 -15.04 17.88 -12.49
C THR A 119 -16.30 18.56 -13.04
N ASP A 120 -16.23 18.98 -14.29
CA ASP A 120 -17.35 19.50 -15.07
C ASP A 120 -18.26 18.35 -15.53
N TYR A 121 -19.17 17.96 -14.64
CA TYR A 121 -20.14 16.91 -14.89
C TYR A 121 -21.12 17.25 -16.01
N ASP A 122 -21.38 18.53 -16.28
CA ASP A 122 -22.34 18.94 -17.30
C ASP A 122 -21.81 18.57 -18.69
N THR A 123 -20.59 19.00 -19.01
CA THR A 123 -19.90 18.62 -20.27
C THR A 123 -19.66 17.11 -20.34
N LEU A 124 -19.34 16.46 -19.21
CA LEU A 124 -19.14 15.01 -19.18
C LEU A 124 -20.42 14.24 -19.52
N LEU A 125 -21.55 14.60 -18.89
CA LEU A 125 -22.83 13.96 -19.10
C LEU A 125 -23.36 14.21 -20.51
N GLU A 126 -23.20 15.43 -21.05
CA GLU A 126 -23.53 15.75 -22.44
C GLU A 126 -22.77 14.83 -23.41
N ASN A 127 -21.45 14.70 -23.24
CA ASN A 127 -20.63 13.82 -24.08
C ASN A 127 -21.01 12.33 -23.92
N ILE A 128 -21.37 11.88 -22.71
CA ILE A 128 -21.84 10.50 -22.50
C ILE A 128 -23.17 10.28 -23.22
N MET A 129 -24.12 11.21 -23.12
CA MET A 129 -25.42 11.10 -23.79
C MET A 129 -25.26 11.14 -25.31
N GLY A 130 -24.43 12.03 -25.84
CA GLY A 130 -24.13 12.11 -27.28
C GLY A 130 -23.63 10.77 -27.84
N LEU A 131 -22.72 10.09 -27.14
CA LEU A 131 -22.26 8.76 -27.54
C LEU A 131 -23.38 7.71 -27.47
N LYS A 132 -24.24 7.74 -26.44
CA LYS A 132 -25.40 6.83 -26.35
C LYS A 132 -26.40 7.05 -27.49
N GLU A 133 -26.52 8.27 -27.99
CA GLU A 133 -27.34 8.63 -29.15
C GLU A 133 -26.68 8.30 -30.50
N GLY A 134 -25.45 7.76 -30.49
CA GLY A 134 -24.72 7.44 -31.72
C GLY A 134 -24.11 8.65 -32.41
N LYS A 135 -23.78 9.72 -31.66
CA LYS A 135 -23.09 10.91 -32.17
C LYS A 135 -21.64 10.94 -31.68
N ALA A 136 -20.73 11.42 -32.53
CA ALA A 136 -19.37 11.75 -32.13
C ALA A 136 -19.38 12.95 -31.16
N VAL A 137 -18.41 12.99 -30.23
CA VAL A 137 -18.37 14.00 -29.16
C VAL A 137 -17.00 14.66 -29.03
N GLN A 138 -16.97 15.88 -28.50
CA GLN A 138 -15.73 16.64 -28.30
C GLN A 138 -15.29 16.53 -26.84
N VAL A 139 -14.31 15.67 -26.58
CA VAL A 139 -13.74 15.46 -25.25
C VAL A 139 -12.64 16.50 -25.03
N PRO A 140 -12.66 17.28 -23.94
CA PRO A 140 -11.59 18.23 -23.64
C PRO A 140 -10.24 17.52 -23.47
N ILE A 141 -9.16 18.27 -23.61
CA ILE A 141 -7.79 17.85 -23.32
C ILE A 141 -7.30 18.72 -22.17
N TYR A 142 -6.90 18.10 -21.06
CA TYR A 142 -6.42 18.81 -19.88
C TYR A 142 -4.89 18.69 -19.78
N ASP A 143 -4.21 19.82 -19.63
CA ASP A 143 -2.79 19.86 -19.33
C ASP A 143 -2.59 20.04 -17.83
N PHE A 144 -1.99 19.02 -17.20
CA PHE A 144 -1.70 19.02 -15.77
C PHE A 144 -0.59 20.01 -15.39
N LYS A 145 0.29 20.40 -16.33
CA LYS A 145 1.36 21.37 -16.05
C LYS A 145 0.82 22.79 -15.93
N THR A 146 -0.05 23.17 -16.85
CA THR A 146 -0.71 24.49 -16.81
C THR A 146 -1.99 24.50 -15.99
N SER A 147 -2.44 23.33 -15.51
CA SER A 147 -3.72 23.14 -14.83
C SER A 147 -4.89 23.78 -15.59
N SER A 148 -4.97 23.51 -16.90
CA SER A 148 -5.99 24.12 -17.76
C SER A 148 -6.37 23.21 -18.93
N ARG A 149 -7.54 23.47 -19.53
CA ARG A 149 -7.96 22.82 -20.78
C ARG A 149 -7.26 23.49 -21.95
N VAL A 150 -6.62 22.71 -22.80
CA VAL A 150 -5.79 23.20 -23.92
C VAL A 150 -6.38 22.92 -25.30
N GLY A 151 -7.52 22.22 -25.36
CA GLY A 151 -8.21 21.92 -26.61
C GLY A 151 -9.23 20.81 -26.46
N TYR A 152 -9.65 20.24 -27.59
CA TYR A 152 -10.60 19.14 -27.67
C TYR A 152 -10.10 18.07 -28.64
N ARG A 153 -10.45 16.82 -28.35
CA ARG A 153 -10.31 15.69 -29.26
C ARG A 153 -11.69 15.13 -29.58
N THR A 154 -11.90 14.76 -30.83
CA THR A 154 -13.12 14.07 -31.24
C THR A 154 -13.03 12.60 -30.84
N VAL A 155 -14.09 12.10 -30.19
CA VAL A 155 -14.27 10.68 -29.89
C VAL A 155 -15.45 10.19 -30.71
N GLU A 156 -15.15 9.28 -31.64
CA GLU A 156 -16.14 8.61 -32.47
C GLU A 156 -16.93 7.57 -31.66
N VAL A 157 -18.12 7.23 -32.15
CA VAL A 157 -18.94 6.17 -31.56
C VAL A 157 -18.21 4.83 -31.74
N PRO A 158 -17.89 4.11 -30.65
CA PRO A 158 -17.10 2.88 -30.75
C PRO A 158 -17.92 1.76 -31.41
N SER A 159 -17.34 1.08 -32.40
CA SER A 159 -17.98 -0.08 -33.05
C SER A 159 -18.14 -1.28 -32.10
N SER A 160 -17.32 -1.36 -31.05
CA SER A 160 -17.52 -2.33 -29.96
C SER A 160 -18.78 -2.08 -29.14
N ARG A 161 -19.39 -0.90 -29.27
CA ARG A 161 -20.46 -0.37 -28.43
C ARG A 161 -20.07 -0.20 -26.96
N ILE A 162 -18.79 -0.27 -26.61
CA ILE A 162 -18.31 -0.16 -25.22
C ILE A 162 -17.59 1.19 -25.05
N VAL A 163 -18.01 1.94 -24.02
CA VAL A 163 -17.34 3.17 -23.57
C VAL A 163 -16.89 2.98 -22.12
N ILE A 164 -15.59 3.14 -21.88
CA ILE A 164 -14.99 3.14 -20.54
C ILE A 164 -14.87 4.58 -20.05
N ILE A 165 -15.45 4.87 -18.90
CA ILE A 165 -15.29 6.12 -18.16
C ILE A 165 -14.33 5.85 -17.00
N GLU A 166 -13.13 6.42 -17.07
CA GLU A 166 -12.06 6.22 -16.08
C GLU A 166 -11.82 7.50 -15.28
N GLY A 167 -11.72 7.38 -13.96
CA GLY A 167 -11.46 8.52 -13.10
C GLY A 167 -11.66 8.20 -11.63
N ILE A 168 -11.17 9.07 -10.74
CA ILE A 168 -11.33 8.89 -9.29
C ILE A 168 -12.81 8.89 -8.85
N TYR A 169 -13.68 9.59 -9.59
CA TYR A 169 -15.12 9.70 -9.35
C TYR A 169 -15.99 8.96 -10.39
N ALA A 170 -15.43 8.01 -11.14
CA ALA A 170 -16.16 7.32 -12.20
C ALA A 170 -17.35 6.47 -11.70
N LEU A 171 -17.40 6.18 -10.39
CA LEU A 171 -18.47 5.43 -9.73
C LEU A 171 -19.43 6.33 -8.91
N SER A 172 -19.31 7.65 -9.04
CA SER A 172 -20.10 8.63 -8.31
C SER A 172 -21.58 8.53 -8.59
N GLU A 173 -22.39 9.03 -7.66
CA GLU A 173 -23.86 8.99 -7.76
C GLU A 173 -24.40 9.63 -9.04
N LYS A 174 -23.67 10.61 -9.60
CA LYS A 174 -24.03 11.28 -10.86
C LYS A 174 -23.90 10.36 -12.08
N LEU A 175 -22.93 9.44 -12.08
CA LEU A 175 -22.68 8.53 -13.19
C LEU A 175 -23.32 7.16 -12.97
N ARG A 176 -23.39 6.70 -11.72
CA ARG A 176 -23.82 5.36 -11.31
C ARG A 176 -25.11 4.87 -11.98
N PRO A 177 -26.20 5.66 -12.12
CA PRO A 177 -27.42 5.21 -12.80
C PRO A 177 -27.23 4.90 -14.28
N LEU A 178 -26.24 5.51 -14.92
CA LEU A 178 -25.95 5.35 -16.35
C LEU A 178 -25.06 4.14 -16.64
N LEU A 179 -24.30 3.66 -15.65
CA LEU A 179 -23.32 2.59 -15.82
C LEU A 179 -23.98 1.21 -15.89
N ASP A 180 -23.54 0.41 -16.86
CA ASP A 180 -23.90 -1.01 -16.97
C ASP A 180 -22.93 -1.89 -16.17
N LEU A 181 -21.67 -1.46 -16.06
CA LEU A 181 -20.63 -2.14 -15.29
C LEU A 181 -19.85 -1.14 -14.43
N ARG A 182 -19.67 -1.49 -13.16
CA ARG A 182 -18.88 -0.72 -12.19
C ARG A 182 -17.69 -1.55 -11.74
N VAL A 183 -16.49 -1.04 -11.98
CA VAL A 183 -15.23 -1.69 -11.65
C VAL A 183 -14.43 -0.78 -10.74
N SER A 184 -13.90 -1.32 -9.64
CA SER A 184 -12.93 -0.62 -8.81
C SER A 184 -11.55 -1.25 -8.93
N VAL A 185 -10.51 -0.40 -8.99
CA VAL A 185 -9.11 -0.80 -8.93
C VAL A 185 -8.47 -0.11 -7.73
N THR A 186 -7.91 -0.87 -6.81
CA THR A 186 -7.23 -0.36 -5.61
C THR A 186 -5.91 -1.10 -5.39
N GLY A 187 -4.84 -0.41 -4.99
CA GLY A 187 -3.58 -1.04 -4.58
C GLY A 187 -3.40 -1.11 -3.06
N GLY A 188 -4.35 -0.54 -2.31
CA GLY A 188 -4.24 -0.28 -0.89
C GLY A 188 -3.83 1.18 -0.67
N VAL A 189 -4.42 1.82 0.34
CA VAL A 189 -4.25 3.27 0.60
C VAL A 189 -2.78 3.65 0.67
N HIS A 190 -1.94 2.80 1.27
CA HIS A 190 -0.50 3.03 1.36
C HIS A 190 0.20 3.07 -0.01
N PHE A 191 0.07 2.02 -0.82
CA PHE A 191 0.76 1.94 -2.11
C PHE A 191 0.21 2.93 -3.13
N ASP A 192 -1.09 3.19 -3.11
CA ASP A 192 -1.73 4.16 -4.00
C ASP A 192 -1.21 5.58 -3.72
N LEU A 193 -1.03 5.91 -2.44
CA LEU A 193 -0.41 7.15 -2.00
C LEU A 193 1.03 7.29 -2.49
N VAL A 194 1.86 6.26 -2.27
CA VAL A 194 3.26 6.26 -2.74
C VAL A 194 3.33 6.49 -4.25
N LYS A 195 2.53 5.74 -5.02
CA LYS A 195 2.50 5.85 -6.48
C LYS A 195 2.09 7.25 -6.94
N ARG A 196 1.12 7.86 -6.25
CA ARG A 196 0.72 9.25 -6.51
C ARG A 196 1.89 10.21 -6.29
N VAL A 197 2.57 10.14 -5.13
CA VAL A 197 3.72 11.00 -4.82
C VAL A 197 4.77 10.92 -5.92
N LEU A 198 5.17 9.71 -6.28
CA LEU A 198 6.23 9.50 -7.27
C LEU A 198 5.86 9.98 -8.66
N ARG A 199 4.61 9.76 -9.06
CA ARG A 199 4.09 10.23 -10.34
C ARG A 199 4.03 11.75 -10.39
N ASP A 200 3.62 12.40 -9.32
CA ASP A 200 3.42 13.84 -9.28
C ASP A 200 4.77 14.59 -9.23
N ILE A 201 5.78 14.06 -8.50
CA ILE A 201 7.19 14.52 -8.56
C ILE A 201 7.70 14.52 -10.01
N GLN A 202 7.49 13.41 -10.74
CA GLN A 202 7.96 13.28 -12.13
C GLN A 202 7.23 14.20 -13.12
N ARG A 203 5.96 14.53 -12.86
CA ARG A 203 5.11 15.29 -13.80
C ARG A 203 5.21 16.80 -13.64
N ALA A 204 5.25 17.27 -12.39
CA ALA A 204 5.05 18.68 -12.07
C ALA A 204 6.34 19.41 -11.67
N GLY A 205 7.44 18.69 -11.42
CA GLY A 205 8.64 19.31 -10.83
C GLY A 205 8.38 19.93 -9.45
N GLN A 206 7.27 19.51 -8.81
CA GLN A 206 6.88 19.97 -7.47
C GLN A 206 7.80 19.35 -6.43
N GLU A 207 8.14 20.14 -5.41
CA GLU A 207 8.93 19.69 -4.29
C GLU A 207 8.13 18.64 -3.48
N PRO A 208 8.74 17.51 -3.08
CA PRO A 208 8.03 16.42 -2.42
C PRO A 208 7.28 16.80 -1.14
N GLU A 209 7.74 17.82 -0.44
CA GLU A 209 7.15 18.38 0.78
C GLU A 209 5.70 18.87 0.54
N GLU A 210 5.47 19.56 -0.59
CA GLU A 210 4.15 20.11 -0.96
C GLU A 210 3.16 19.00 -1.30
N ILE A 211 3.64 17.97 -2.00
CA ILE A 211 2.84 16.81 -2.43
C ILE A 211 2.34 16.04 -1.21
N ILE A 212 3.19 15.88 -0.19
CA ILE A 212 2.83 15.13 1.02
C ILE A 212 1.85 15.91 1.90
N HIS A 213 2.00 17.23 1.99
CA HIS A 213 1.03 18.09 2.68
C HIS A 213 -0.36 18.00 2.01
N GLN A 214 -0.39 18.12 0.68
CA GLN A 214 -1.61 17.97 -0.11
C GLN A 214 -2.28 16.61 0.16
N ILE A 215 -1.49 15.55 0.26
CA ILE A 215 -1.95 14.20 0.54
C ILE A 215 -2.73 14.06 1.84
N SER A 216 -2.21 14.61 2.95
CA SER A 216 -2.88 14.49 4.24
C SER A 216 -4.07 15.42 4.38
N GLU A 217 -3.96 16.65 3.87
CA GLU A 217 -4.97 17.68 4.13
C GLU A 217 -6.10 17.70 3.11
N THR A 218 -5.85 17.25 1.87
CA THR A 218 -6.85 17.30 0.79
C THR A 218 -7.20 15.91 0.25
N VAL A 219 -6.21 15.13 -0.19
CA VAL A 219 -6.45 13.85 -0.87
C VAL A 219 -7.18 12.85 0.01
N TYR A 220 -6.74 12.70 1.27
CA TYR A 220 -7.35 11.71 2.15
C TYR A 220 -8.78 12.05 2.58
N PRO A 221 -9.07 13.28 3.07
CA PRO A 221 -10.45 13.67 3.36
C PRO A 221 -11.38 13.46 2.16
N MET A 222 -10.93 13.82 0.95
CA MET A 222 -11.71 13.60 -0.28
C MET A 222 -11.90 12.11 -0.60
N TYR A 223 -10.85 11.30 -0.42
CA TYR A 223 -10.94 9.85 -0.59
C TYR A 223 -11.95 9.22 0.36
N LYS A 224 -11.90 9.52 1.66
CA LYS A 224 -12.84 8.96 2.63
C LYS A 224 -14.26 9.45 2.47
N ALA A 225 -14.43 10.73 2.18
CA ALA A 225 -15.75 11.33 2.07
C ALA A 225 -16.50 10.88 0.81
N PHE A 226 -15.78 10.74 -0.31
CA PHE A 226 -16.43 10.58 -1.62
C PHE A 226 -15.99 9.31 -2.36
N ILE A 227 -14.68 9.04 -2.45
CA ILE A 227 -14.18 7.95 -3.31
C ILE A 227 -14.44 6.58 -2.68
N GLU A 228 -14.05 6.35 -1.42
CA GLU A 228 -14.17 5.05 -0.76
C GLU A 228 -15.60 4.50 -0.73
N PRO A 229 -16.64 5.31 -0.40
CA PRO A 229 -18.03 4.86 -0.49
C PRO A 229 -18.42 4.43 -1.91
N ASP A 230 -18.00 5.19 -2.94
CA ASP A 230 -18.31 4.88 -4.33
C ASP A 230 -17.69 3.54 -4.78
N LEU A 231 -16.46 3.24 -4.36
CA LEU A 231 -15.77 2.00 -4.70
C LEU A 231 -16.45 0.76 -4.12
N GLN A 232 -17.16 0.89 -2.99
CA GLN A 232 -17.93 -0.22 -2.40
C GLN A 232 -19.07 -0.68 -3.30
N THR A 233 -19.55 0.21 -4.19
CA THR A 233 -20.65 -0.06 -5.11
C THR A 233 -20.24 -0.86 -6.36
N ALA A 234 -18.95 -1.13 -6.53
CA ALA A 234 -18.42 -1.85 -7.69
C ALA A 234 -18.95 -3.28 -7.79
N HIS A 235 -19.27 -3.72 -9.01
CA HIS A 235 -19.60 -5.12 -9.31
C HIS A 235 -18.35 -5.99 -9.31
N ILE A 236 -17.21 -5.44 -9.74
CA ILE A 236 -15.92 -6.14 -9.80
C ILE A 236 -14.90 -5.30 -9.04
N LYS A 237 -14.25 -5.90 -8.04
CA LYS A 237 -13.21 -5.26 -7.23
C LYS A 237 -11.85 -5.86 -7.57
N ILE A 238 -10.91 -5.03 -7.99
CA ILE A 238 -9.59 -5.44 -8.46
C ILE A 238 -8.51 -4.87 -7.53
N ILE A 239 -7.66 -5.74 -7.03
CA ILE A 239 -6.49 -5.38 -6.22
C ILE A 239 -5.25 -5.37 -7.09
N ASN A 240 -4.62 -4.20 -7.19
CA ASN A 240 -3.36 -3.97 -7.86
C ASN A 240 -2.19 -3.89 -6.86
N LYS A 241 -1.65 -5.05 -6.48
CA LYS A 241 -0.49 -5.16 -5.59
C LYS A 241 0.84 -4.72 -6.22
N PHE A 242 0.83 -4.06 -7.39
CA PHE A 242 2.07 -3.62 -8.03
C PHE A 242 2.88 -2.74 -7.08
N ASN A 243 4.16 -3.10 -6.92
CA ASN A 243 5.05 -2.43 -6.01
C ASN A 243 5.85 -1.34 -6.75
N PRO A 244 5.65 -0.04 -6.43
CA PRO A 244 6.39 1.03 -7.09
C PRO A 244 7.90 0.97 -6.84
N PHE A 245 8.34 0.29 -5.79
CA PHE A 245 9.75 0.17 -5.43
C PHE A 245 10.55 -0.79 -6.30
N SER A 246 9.85 -1.71 -6.99
CA SER A 246 10.48 -2.74 -7.85
C SER A 246 11.30 -2.18 -9.02
N GLY A 247 11.19 -0.87 -9.31
CA GLY A 247 11.94 -0.18 -10.36
C GLY A 247 12.96 0.88 -9.89
N PHE A 248 13.17 1.09 -8.58
CA PHE A 248 14.17 2.08 -8.14
C PHE A 248 15.58 1.53 -8.37
N GLN A 249 16.29 2.18 -9.28
CA GLN A 249 17.59 1.73 -9.81
C GLN A 249 18.76 1.86 -8.82
N ASN A 250 18.55 2.38 -7.61
CA ASN A 250 19.61 2.66 -6.63
C ASN A 250 19.32 2.08 -5.24
N PRO A 251 19.29 0.74 -5.06
CA PRO A 251 19.16 0.14 -3.74
C PRO A 251 20.35 0.49 -2.84
N THR A 252 20.11 0.63 -1.54
CA THR A 252 21.20 0.65 -0.55
C THR A 252 21.45 -0.79 -0.08
N TYR A 253 22.69 -1.26 -0.22
CA TYR A 253 23.14 -2.53 0.33
C TYR A 253 23.65 -2.31 1.75
N ILE A 254 23.14 -3.10 2.70
CA ILE A 254 23.44 -2.95 4.12
C ILE A 254 23.91 -4.29 4.68
N LEU A 255 25.09 -4.31 5.28
CA LEU A 255 25.56 -5.38 6.14
C LEU A 255 25.48 -4.92 7.58
N LYS A 256 24.82 -5.71 8.43
CA LYS A 256 24.67 -5.42 9.86
C LYS A 256 25.32 -6.52 10.69
N SER A 257 26.03 -6.16 11.74
CA SER A 257 26.67 -7.12 12.67
C SER A 257 26.47 -6.68 14.12
N LEU A 258 26.54 -7.66 15.03
CA LEU A 258 26.62 -7.46 16.49
C LEU A 258 28.06 -7.35 17.00
N LYS A 259 29.05 -7.60 16.15
CA LYS A 259 30.46 -7.51 16.52
C LYS A 259 30.81 -6.05 16.79
N ALA A 260 31.39 -5.79 17.96
CA ALA A 260 31.89 -4.47 18.29
C ALA A 260 33.13 -4.15 17.45
N VAL A 261 33.20 -2.91 16.97
CA VAL A 261 34.31 -2.36 16.19
C VAL A 261 34.68 -1.02 16.83
N THR A 262 35.98 -0.76 17.00
CA THR A 262 36.44 0.50 17.59
C THR A 262 36.47 1.63 16.56
N GLU A 263 36.39 2.87 17.01
CA GLU A 263 36.42 4.05 16.13
C GLU A 263 37.72 4.09 15.29
N ASP A 264 38.86 3.71 15.87
CA ASP A 264 40.15 3.67 15.18
C ASP A 264 40.17 2.65 14.02
N GLN A 265 39.52 1.49 14.22
CA GLN A 265 39.38 0.48 13.17
C GLN A 265 38.53 1.02 12.01
N ILE A 266 37.43 1.72 12.30
CA ILE A 266 36.59 2.34 11.27
C ILE A 266 37.39 3.40 10.49
N LYS A 267 38.11 4.28 11.20
CA LYS A 267 38.95 5.33 10.60
C LYS A 267 40.08 4.77 9.74
N SER A 268 40.61 3.59 10.08
CA SER A 268 41.64 2.91 9.26
C SER A 268 41.13 2.34 7.94
N VAL A 269 39.83 2.09 7.83
CA VAL A 269 39.23 1.41 6.66
C VAL A 269 38.51 2.39 5.75
N ILE A 270 37.94 3.46 6.30
CA ILE A 270 37.27 4.52 5.53
C ILE A 270 38.30 5.47 4.90
N ALA A 271 37.92 6.20 3.85
CA ALA A 271 38.82 7.16 3.21
C ALA A 271 39.30 8.26 4.19
N ALA A 272 40.49 8.81 3.95
CA ALA A 272 41.05 9.88 4.78
C ALA A 272 40.15 11.14 4.78
N GLU A 273 39.52 11.44 3.65
CA GLU A 273 38.45 12.43 3.53
C GLU A 273 37.10 11.76 3.87
N HIS A 274 36.75 11.72 5.15
CA HIS A 274 35.44 11.24 5.61
C HIS A 274 34.77 12.29 6.51
N THR A 275 33.44 12.20 6.55
CA THR A 275 32.60 12.96 7.48
C THR A 275 32.32 12.10 8.71
N GLU A 276 32.51 12.69 9.89
CA GLU A 276 32.22 12.05 11.17
C GLU A 276 31.12 12.85 11.88
N THR A 277 30.02 12.19 12.21
CA THR A 277 28.87 12.83 12.88
C THR A 277 28.28 11.92 13.94
N ARG A 278 27.76 12.51 15.01
CA ARG A 278 26.92 11.82 16.00
C ARG A 278 25.49 12.34 15.85
N GLU A 279 24.54 11.43 15.72
CA GLU A 279 23.14 11.77 15.49
C GLU A 279 22.23 10.97 16.42
N GLU A 280 21.20 11.61 16.94
CA GLU A 280 20.08 10.91 17.60
C GLU A 280 18.88 10.90 16.66
N THR A 281 18.32 9.70 16.47
CA THR A 281 17.20 9.49 15.56
C THR A 281 16.05 8.78 16.26
N TYR A 282 14.85 9.26 16.00
CA TYR A 282 13.60 8.66 16.47
C TYR A 282 12.81 8.19 15.27
N ASP A 283 12.70 6.88 15.09
CA ASP A 283 11.94 6.28 14.00
C ASP A 283 10.60 5.77 14.51
N ILE A 284 9.52 6.33 13.97
CA ILE A 284 8.15 5.88 14.20
C ILE A 284 7.78 4.97 13.03
N TYR A 285 7.57 3.68 13.31
CA TYR A 285 7.10 2.71 12.34
C TYR A 285 5.58 2.68 12.37
N LEU A 286 4.97 3.03 11.24
CA LEU A 286 3.55 3.12 11.02
C LEU A 286 3.08 1.91 10.22
N LEU A 287 2.17 1.15 10.81
CA LEU A 287 1.48 0.04 10.17
C LEU A 287 0.36 0.58 9.27
N PRO A 288 0.34 0.22 7.97
CA PRO A 288 -0.75 0.58 7.08
C PRO A 288 -2.12 0.07 7.55
N PRO A 289 -3.22 0.77 7.22
CA PRO A 289 -4.57 0.35 7.58
C PRO A 289 -4.92 -1.00 6.94
N GLY A 290 -5.44 -1.93 7.75
CA GLY A 290 -5.87 -3.26 7.31
C GLY A 290 -4.74 -4.29 7.17
N GLU A 291 -3.49 -3.91 7.42
CA GLU A 291 -2.37 -4.86 7.50
C GLU A 291 -2.25 -5.47 8.89
N ASP A 292 -1.80 -6.72 8.95
CA ASP A 292 -1.54 -7.43 10.20
C ASP A 292 -0.16 -7.02 10.75
N PRO A 293 -0.05 -6.55 12.01
CA PRO A 293 1.23 -6.20 12.62
C PRO A 293 2.30 -7.30 12.56
N GLU A 294 1.90 -8.57 12.55
CA GLU A 294 2.84 -9.71 12.54
C GLU A 294 3.28 -10.12 11.13
N ALA A 295 2.47 -9.85 10.11
CA ALA A 295 2.74 -10.23 8.73
C ALA A 295 3.20 -9.05 7.84
N CYS A 296 3.06 -7.81 8.32
CA CYS A 296 3.39 -6.62 7.55
C CYS A 296 4.90 -6.53 7.28
N GLN A 297 5.26 -6.34 6.01
CA GLN A 297 6.65 -6.15 5.58
C GLN A 297 6.93 -4.71 5.11
N SER A 298 5.88 -3.93 4.86
CA SER A 298 5.95 -2.58 4.27
C SER A 298 5.46 -1.53 5.27
N TYR A 299 6.28 -1.29 6.30
CA TYR A 299 6.01 -0.20 7.25
C TYR A 299 6.34 1.15 6.61
N LEU A 300 5.48 2.13 6.87
CA LEU A 300 5.82 3.53 6.63
C LEU A 300 6.67 4.02 7.80
N ARG A 301 7.84 4.59 7.54
CA ARG A 301 8.75 5.03 8.60
C ARG A 301 8.84 6.54 8.62
N MET A 302 8.53 7.16 9.75
CA MET A 302 8.73 8.58 9.96
C MET A 302 9.90 8.79 10.92
N ARG A 303 10.99 9.37 10.44
CA ARG A 303 12.20 9.65 11.23
C ARG A 303 12.22 11.11 11.67
N ASN A 304 12.40 11.36 12.96
CA ASN A 304 12.84 12.65 13.46
C ASN A 304 14.36 12.62 13.67
N ARG A 305 15.05 13.62 13.12
CA ARG A 305 16.44 13.96 13.43
C ARG A 305 16.51 15.45 13.72
N ASP A 306 16.90 15.82 14.94
CA ASP A 306 17.09 17.20 15.37
C ASP A 306 15.89 18.14 15.09
N GLY A 307 14.67 17.63 15.24
CA GLY A 307 13.42 18.37 15.00
C GLY A 307 12.94 18.36 13.56
N LYS A 308 13.74 17.84 12.61
CA LYS A 308 13.33 17.63 11.22
C LYS A 308 12.72 16.25 11.05
N TYR A 309 11.50 16.20 10.52
CA TYR A 309 10.83 14.95 10.25
C TYR A 309 11.02 14.55 8.79
N ASN A 310 11.35 13.29 8.57
CA ASN A 310 11.52 12.70 7.26
C ASN A 310 10.59 11.49 7.13
N LEU A 311 9.75 11.48 6.10
CA LEU A 311 8.94 10.32 5.77
C LEU A 311 9.71 9.42 4.81
N MET A 312 9.85 8.15 5.18
CA MET A 312 10.59 7.15 4.44
C MET A 312 9.66 6.03 4.03
N PHE A 313 9.61 5.78 2.72
CA PHE A 313 9.02 4.56 2.18
C PHE A 313 10.15 3.59 1.89
N GLU A 314 10.20 2.49 2.64
CA GLU A 314 11.25 1.49 2.55
C GLU A 314 10.60 0.11 2.36
N GLU A 315 11.08 -0.61 1.36
CA GLU A 315 10.87 -2.06 1.30
C GLU A 315 12.21 -2.73 1.56
N TRP A 316 12.17 -3.91 2.17
CA TRP A 316 13.36 -4.65 2.53
C TRP A 316 13.35 -5.98 1.80
N VAL A 317 14.41 -6.22 1.03
CA VAL A 317 14.68 -7.52 0.43
C VAL A 317 15.95 -8.06 1.07
N THR A 318 15.86 -9.25 1.65
CA THR A 318 17.04 -9.89 2.24
C THR A 318 17.66 -10.83 1.21
N ASP A 319 18.88 -10.51 0.79
CA ASP A 319 19.75 -11.38 -0.01
C ASP A 319 20.98 -11.72 0.82
N ILE A 320 20.85 -12.78 1.65
CA ILE A 320 21.78 -13.11 2.73
C ILE A 320 23.24 -13.09 2.24
N PRO A 321 24.15 -12.34 2.91
CA PRO A 321 23.98 -11.65 4.19
C PRO A 321 23.45 -10.20 4.11
N PHE A 322 23.16 -9.70 2.91
CA PHE A 322 22.74 -8.33 2.68
C PHE A 322 21.28 -8.09 3.01
N ILE A 323 21.04 -6.93 3.58
CA ILE A 323 19.73 -6.27 3.60
C ILE A 323 19.75 -5.25 2.46
N ILE A 324 18.85 -5.40 1.50
CA ILE A 324 18.70 -4.50 0.35
C ILE A 324 17.51 -3.59 0.64
N SER A 325 17.75 -2.29 0.61
CA SER A 325 16.75 -1.27 0.93
C SER A 325 16.62 -0.26 -0.20
N PRO A 326 15.72 -0.50 -1.18
CA PRO A 326 15.17 0.59 -1.98
C PRO A 326 14.35 1.50 -1.07
N ARG A 327 14.71 2.79 -1.05
CA ARG A 327 14.05 3.77 -0.21
C ARG A 327 13.90 5.11 -0.89
N ILE A 328 12.86 5.82 -0.47
CA ILE A 328 12.60 7.19 -0.86
C ILE A 328 12.31 7.96 0.40
N THR A 329 12.90 9.14 0.53
CA THR A 329 12.85 9.96 1.74
C THR A 329 12.46 11.37 1.37
N PHE A 330 11.58 11.96 2.17
CA PHE A 330 11.03 13.29 1.97
C PHE A 330 11.02 14.04 3.30
N GLU A 331 11.37 15.33 3.31
CA GLU A 331 11.18 16.14 4.52
C GLU A 331 9.68 16.42 4.68
N VAL A 332 9.17 16.38 5.91
CA VAL A 332 7.74 16.51 6.18
C VAL A 332 7.48 17.32 7.45
N SER A 333 6.29 17.94 7.51
CA SER A 333 5.80 18.56 8.73
C SER A 333 5.34 17.52 9.76
N VAL A 334 5.49 17.83 11.05
CA VAL A 334 4.97 16.99 12.16
C VAL A 334 3.46 16.75 12.07
N ARG A 335 2.71 17.68 11.46
CA ARG A 335 1.26 17.56 11.25
C ARG A 335 0.87 16.33 10.42
N LEU A 336 1.76 15.88 9.54
CA LEU A 336 1.54 14.71 8.69
C LEU A 336 1.28 13.45 9.51
N LEU A 337 1.92 13.30 10.67
CA LEU A 337 1.68 12.13 11.54
C LEU A 337 0.21 12.05 11.95
N GLY A 338 -0.41 13.19 12.29
CA GLY A 338 -1.84 13.28 12.58
C GLY A 338 -2.71 12.88 11.39
N GLY A 339 -2.35 13.34 10.19
CA GLY A 339 -3.01 12.93 8.94
C GLY A 339 -2.89 11.43 8.66
N LEU A 340 -1.71 10.85 8.87
CA LEU A 340 -1.47 9.40 8.73
C LEU A 340 -2.25 8.59 9.78
N MET A 341 -2.38 9.07 11.01
CA MET A 341 -3.25 8.43 12.01
C MET A 341 -4.73 8.50 11.60
N ALA A 342 -5.18 9.64 11.06
CA ALA A 342 -6.53 9.78 10.51
C ALA A 342 -6.76 8.82 9.33
N LEU A 343 -5.71 8.56 8.52
CA LEU A 343 -5.64 7.54 7.45
C LEU A 343 -5.82 6.09 7.95
N GLY A 344 -5.84 5.87 9.26
CA GLY A 344 -5.96 4.55 9.87
C GLY A 344 -4.61 3.84 10.01
N TYR A 345 -3.49 4.54 9.78
CA TYR A 345 -2.20 4.00 10.19
C TYR A 345 -2.17 3.90 11.72
N THR A 346 -1.44 2.90 12.21
CA THR A 346 -1.22 2.74 13.65
C THR A 346 0.27 2.67 13.94
N ILE A 347 0.69 3.18 15.10
CA ILE A 347 2.10 3.11 15.51
C ILE A 347 2.39 1.66 15.91
N ALA A 348 3.24 0.98 15.14
CA ALA A 348 3.67 -0.39 15.42
C ALA A 348 4.83 -0.43 16.42
N ALA A 349 5.78 0.47 16.25
CA ALA A 349 6.94 0.62 17.13
C ALA A 349 7.52 2.02 17.02
N ILE A 350 8.17 2.46 18.09
CA ILE A 350 9.04 3.63 18.09
C ILE A 350 10.43 3.13 18.44
N LEU A 351 11.41 3.45 17.61
CA LEU A 351 12.81 3.13 17.80
C LEU A 351 13.59 4.41 18.06
N LYS A 352 14.34 4.44 19.17
CA LYS A 352 15.28 5.50 19.48
C LYS A 352 16.68 4.95 19.28
N ARG A 353 17.46 5.68 18.50
CA ARG A 353 18.77 5.23 18.07
C ARG A 353 19.78 6.37 18.15
N SER A 354 20.85 6.12 18.89
CA SER A 354 22.03 6.98 18.92
C SER A 354 23.08 6.37 18.00
N SER A 355 23.46 7.12 16.97
CA SER A 355 24.33 6.63 15.90
C SER A 355 25.61 7.47 15.86
N HIS A 356 26.74 6.77 15.76
CA HIS A 356 28.02 7.37 15.35
C HIS A 356 28.27 6.99 13.89
N VAL A 357 28.30 8.00 13.02
CA VAL A 357 28.31 7.82 11.57
C VAL A 357 29.62 8.31 10.99
N PHE A 358 30.26 7.44 10.22
CA PHE A 358 31.43 7.73 9.40
C PHE A 358 31.02 7.54 7.94
N SER A 359 31.12 8.58 7.12
CA SER A 359 30.71 8.50 5.71
C SER A 359 31.76 9.10 4.78
N ASP A 360 32.08 8.36 3.72
CA ASP A 360 32.76 8.87 2.53
C ASP A 360 31.80 8.84 1.32
N ASP A 361 32.32 9.13 0.12
CA ASP A 361 31.52 9.17 -1.12
C ASP A 361 30.93 7.80 -1.53
N LYS A 362 31.48 6.69 -1.03
CA LYS A 362 31.16 5.32 -1.47
C LYS A 362 30.44 4.50 -0.41
N VAL A 363 30.79 4.68 0.87
CA VAL A 363 30.32 3.86 1.99
C VAL A 363 30.03 4.72 3.22
N THR A 364 29.05 4.26 3.99
CA THR A 364 28.73 4.79 5.31
C THR A 364 28.83 3.66 6.32
N VAL A 365 29.67 3.83 7.34
CA VAL A 365 29.76 2.94 8.49
C VAL A 365 29.05 3.60 9.67
N LYS A 366 28.12 2.88 10.31
CA LYS A 366 27.37 3.37 11.46
C LYS A 366 27.52 2.44 12.65
N THR A 367 27.81 3.01 13.81
CA THR A 367 27.72 2.34 15.11
C THR A 367 26.42 2.78 15.75
N ASP A 368 25.43 1.91 15.74
CA ASP A 368 24.05 2.18 16.12
C ASP A 368 23.74 1.55 17.48
N TRP A 369 23.48 2.38 18.49
CA TRP A 369 22.94 1.95 19.78
C TRP A 369 21.41 2.03 19.76
N LEU A 370 20.73 0.92 19.98
CA LEU A 370 19.26 0.86 20.03
C LEU A 370 18.78 0.72 21.46
N GLU A 371 18.01 1.70 21.94
CA GLU A 371 17.56 1.76 23.33
C GLU A 371 16.56 0.64 23.66
N GLN A 372 15.63 0.33 22.75
CA GLN A 372 14.55 -0.63 22.94
C GLN A 372 15.01 -2.08 23.12
N VAL A 373 16.15 -2.43 22.51
CA VAL A 373 16.73 -3.78 22.60
C VAL A 373 18.03 -3.80 23.42
N ASN A 374 18.49 -2.63 23.89
CA ASN A 374 19.73 -2.44 24.63
C ASN A 374 20.94 -3.13 23.96
N ARG A 375 21.12 -2.89 22.66
CA ARG A 375 22.16 -3.53 21.84
C ARG A 375 22.85 -2.54 20.92
N LEU A 376 24.15 -2.76 20.74
CA LEU A 376 24.99 -2.09 19.73
C LEU A 376 25.01 -2.91 18.45
N TYR A 377 24.83 -2.24 17.31
CA TYR A 377 25.01 -2.82 15.99
C TYR A 377 26.00 -2.00 15.18
N VAL A 378 26.81 -2.66 14.37
CA VAL A 378 27.63 -2.02 13.35
C VAL A 378 26.97 -2.25 12.00
N GLN A 379 26.77 -1.19 11.23
CA GLN A 379 26.25 -1.25 9.88
C GLN A 379 27.24 -0.69 8.88
N VAL A 380 27.42 -1.40 7.77
CA VAL A 380 28.13 -0.90 6.58
C VAL A 380 27.11 -0.77 5.47
N GLN A 381 26.92 0.45 4.96
CA GLN A 381 25.92 0.79 3.95
C GLN A 381 26.58 1.39 2.71
N GLY A 382 26.07 1.09 1.52
CA GLY A 382 26.57 1.71 0.28
C GLY A 382 25.74 1.34 -0.94
N LYS A 383 26.05 1.96 -2.09
CA LYS A 383 25.39 1.69 -3.36
C LYS A 383 26.03 0.54 -4.15
N ASP A 384 27.32 0.27 -3.91
CA ASP A 384 28.04 -0.84 -4.53
C ASP A 384 28.13 -2.02 -3.55
N ARG A 385 27.47 -3.12 -3.90
CA ARG A 385 27.44 -4.35 -3.11
C ARG A 385 28.85 -4.91 -2.83
N ASN A 386 29.74 -4.88 -3.82
CA ASN A 386 31.08 -5.46 -3.71
C ASN A 386 31.96 -4.60 -2.79
N TYR A 387 31.82 -3.28 -2.91
CA TYR A 387 32.57 -2.35 -2.05
C TYR A 387 32.11 -2.45 -0.58
N VAL A 388 30.80 -2.52 -0.34
CA VAL A 388 30.24 -2.72 1.02
C VAL A 388 30.76 -4.02 1.63
N LYS A 389 30.84 -5.10 0.85
CA LYS A 389 31.42 -6.37 1.30
C LYS A 389 32.89 -6.20 1.70
N LEU A 390 33.70 -5.61 0.83
CA LEU A 390 35.14 -5.42 1.06
C LEU A 390 35.42 -4.60 2.32
N VAL A 391 34.63 -3.55 2.58
CA VAL A 391 34.76 -2.74 3.80
C VAL A 391 34.36 -3.56 5.03
N ALA A 392 33.28 -4.33 4.96
CA ALA A 392 32.87 -5.21 6.07
C ALA A 392 33.89 -6.31 6.38
N GLU A 393 34.51 -6.89 5.36
CA GLU A 393 35.61 -7.87 5.49
C GLU A 393 36.83 -7.24 6.18
N LYS A 394 37.22 -6.02 5.79
CA LYS A 394 38.31 -5.27 6.43
C LYS A 394 38.04 -4.93 7.90
N LEU A 395 36.78 -4.68 8.26
CA LEU A 395 36.34 -4.49 9.65
C LEU A 395 36.18 -5.81 10.40
N GLY A 396 36.42 -6.96 9.74
CA GLY A 396 36.36 -8.29 10.32
C GLY A 396 34.93 -8.70 10.71
N LEU A 397 33.92 -8.22 10.01
CA LEU A 397 32.50 -8.51 10.30
C LEU A 397 32.03 -9.86 9.74
N ASP A 398 32.87 -10.57 8.99
CA ASP A 398 32.49 -11.83 8.35
C ASP A 398 32.02 -12.90 9.33
N GLY A 399 30.98 -13.63 8.92
CA GLY A 399 30.35 -14.67 9.73
C GLY A 399 29.47 -14.16 10.88
N SER A 400 29.46 -12.85 11.14
CA SER A 400 28.69 -12.23 12.24
C SER A 400 27.47 -11.41 11.77
N TYR A 401 27.09 -11.56 10.50
CA TYR A 401 26.03 -10.78 9.88
C TYR A 401 24.64 -11.14 10.42
N VAL A 402 23.82 -10.11 10.64
CA VAL A 402 22.44 -10.19 11.09
C VAL A 402 21.52 -9.70 9.96
N PRO A 403 21.00 -10.60 9.10
CA PRO A 403 20.23 -10.26 7.91
C PRO A 403 18.74 -9.98 8.25
N ARG A 404 18.50 -9.20 9.30
CA ARG A 404 17.17 -8.77 9.76
C ARG A 404 17.17 -7.27 9.96
N THR A 405 16.09 -6.59 9.64
CA THR A 405 15.90 -5.15 9.89
C THR A 405 15.83 -4.83 11.39
N TYR A 406 15.81 -3.55 11.76
CA TYR A 406 15.65 -3.18 13.18
C TYR A 406 14.23 -3.41 13.70
N ILE A 407 13.21 -3.20 12.87
CA ILE A 407 11.82 -3.46 13.26
C ILE A 407 11.60 -4.96 13.53
N GLU A 408 12.15 -5.84 12.69
CA GLU A 408 12.11 -7.29 12.92
C GLU A 408 12.81 -7.68 14.23
N GLN A 409 13.93 -7.04 14.58
CA GLN A 409 14.62 -7.29 15.85
C GLN A 409 13.78 -6.87 17.06
N ILE A 410 13.11 -5.72 17.00
CA ILE A 410 12.20 -5.26 18.06
C ILE A 410 11.01 -6.21 18.20
N GLN A 411 10.43 -6.65 17.08
CA GLN A 411 9.30 -7.59 17.08
C GLN A 411 9.69 -8.94 17.65
N LEU A 412 10.86 -9.46 17.26
CA LEU A 412 11.38 -10.71 17.82
C LEU A 412 11.64 -10.61 19.32
N GLU A 413 12.22 -9.50 19.80
CA GLU A 413 12.45 -9.33 21.24
C GLU A 413 11.12 -9.25 22.01
N LYS A 414 10.10 -8.57 21.46
CA LYS A 414 8.74 -8.57 22.03
C LYS A 414 8.17 -9.99 22.11
N LEU A 415 8.23 -10.74 21.02
CA LEU A 415 7.76 -12.13 20.97
C LEU A 415 8.49 -13.04 21.98
N VAL A 416 9.81 -12.88 22.12
CA VAL A 416 10.60 -13.62 23.10
C VAL A 416 10.15 -13.27 24.52
N ASN A 417 9.95 -11.99 24.83
CA ASN A 417 9.48 -11.56 26.14
C ASN A 417 8.07 -12.09 26.44
N ASP A 418 7.17 -12.08 25.46
CA ASP A 418 5.81 -12.61 25.59
C ASP A 418 5.83 -14.12 25.86
N VAL A 419 6.69 -14.88 25.16
CA VAL A 419 6.88 -16.32 25.42
C VAL A 419 7.48 -16.57 26.80
N MET A 420 8.43 -15.74 27.24
CA MET A 420 9.04 -15.84 28.57
C MET A 420 8.04 -15.49 29.69
N ALA A 421 7.06 -14.65 29.42
CA ALA A 421 5.98 -14.28 30.34
C ALA A 421 4.85 -15.33 30.44
N LEU A 422 4.86 -16.37 29.61
CA LEU A 422 3.88 -17.46 29.72
C LEU A 422 4.11 -18.27 31.01
N PRO A 423 3.04 -18.77 31.67
CA PRO A 423 3.15 -19.72 32.77
C PRO A 423 3.94 -20.97 32.37
N GLU A 424 4.75 -21.51 33.28
CA GLU A 424 5.65 -22.66 33.05
C GLU A 424 4.92 -23.91 32.51
N ASP A 425 3.66 -24.08 32.89
CA ASP A 425 2.77 -25.18 32.47
C ASP A 425 2.44 -25.16 30.97
N LEU A 426 2.50 -23.98 30.34
CA LEU A 426 2.30 -23.78 28.90
C LEU A 426 3.61 -23.87 28.12
N LYS A 427 4.74 -23.49 28.73
CA LYS A 427 6.09 -23.64 28.14
C LYS A 427 6.45 -25.10 27.95
N THR A 428 6.18 -25.93 28.95
CA THR A 428 6.43 -27.40 28.91
C THR A 428 5.55 -28.15 27.92
N LYS A 429 4.34 -27.64 27.60
CA LYS A 429 3.47 -28.22 26.55
C LYS A 429 3.86 -27.79 25.13
N LEU A 430 4.65 -26.72 24.99
CA LEU A 430 5.15 -26.21 23.70
C LEU A 430 6.55 -26.72 23.37
N SER A 431 7.31 -27.21 24.36
CA SER A 431 8.54 -27.98 24.14
C SER A 431 8.18 -29.40 23.72
N ILE A 432 8.16 -29.66 22.41
CA ILE A 432 8.19 -31.03 21.88
C ILE A 432 9.61 -31.27 21.37
N ASP A 433 10.24 -32.28 21.98
CA ASP A 433 11.52 -32.96 21.73
C ASP A 433 12.82 -32.13 21.76
N ASP A 434 13.46 -32.21 22.92
CA ASP A 434 14.88 -31.96 23.16
C ASP A 434 15.75 -32.95 22.38
N ASP A 435 16.58 -32.44 21.46
CA ASP A 435 18.02 -32.65 21.51
C ASP A 435 18.71 -31.78 20.43
N MET A 436 19.71 -31.01 20.85
CA MET A 436 20.58 -30.10 20.07
C MET A 436 20.06 -28.69 19.72
N VAL A 437 19.78 -27.81 20.71
CA VAL A 437 20.01 -26.36 20.53
C VAL A 437 20.41 -25.70 21.85
N SER A 438 21.60 -25.10 21.89
CA SER A 438 22.01 -24.15 22.93
C SER A 438 21.12 -22.91 22.90
N SER A 439 20.47 -22.57 24.02
CA SER A 439 19.70 -21.33 24.23
C SER A 439 18.34 -21.21 23.51
N PRO A 440 17.24 -20.88 24.25
CA PRO A 440 15.92 -20.56 23.70
C PRO A 440 15.92 -19.44 22.65
N LYS A 441 16.90 -18.53 22.71
CA LYS A 441 17.08 -17.43 21.74
C LYS A 441 17.46 -17.94 20.35
N GLU A 442 18.23 -19.04 20.25
CA GLU A 442 18.61 -19.63 18.96
C GLU A 442 17.48 -20.47 18.37
N ALA A 443 16.73 -21.19 19.21
CA ALA A 443 15.59 -22.01 18.80
C ALA A 443 14.45 -21.16 18.20
N LEU A 444 14.08 -20.03 18.82
CA LEU A 444 13.07 -19.09 18.30
C LEU A 444 13.54 -18.37 17.03
N SER A 445 14.85 -18.10 16.92
CA SER A 445 15.47 -17.54 15.72
C SER A 445 15.36 -18.48 14.51
N ARG A 446 15.45 -19.80 14.71
CA ARG A 446 15.25 -20.82 13.66
C ARG A 446 13.76 -21.11 13.38
N ALA A 447 12.94 -21.22 14.41
CA ALA A 447 11.50 -21.51 14.27
C ALA A 447 10.71 -20.40 13.54
N SER A 448 11.15 -19.14 13.65
CA SER A 448 10.58 -18.02 12.87
C SER A 448 10.94 -18.08 11.38
N ALA A 449 12.07 -18.71 11.01
CA ALA A 449 12.43 -18.96 9.62
C ALA A 449 11.55 -20.06 9.00
N ASP A 450 11.26 -21.12 9.77
CA ASP A 450 10.43 -22.26 9.32
C ASP A 450 8.91 -21.99 9.33
N ARG A 451 8.43 -21.08 10.19
CA ARG A 451 7.00 -20.66 10.18
C ARG A 451 6.55 -19.99 8.88
N ARG A 452 7.48 -19.57 8.01
CA ARG A 452 7.20 -18.96 6.69
C ARG A 452 6.50 -19.92 5.70
N MET A 453 6.51 -21.24 5.93
CA MET A 453 5.90 -22.23 5.03
C MET A 453 4.51 -22.75 5.47
N LYS A 454 4.04 -22.50 6.71
CA LYS A 454 2.87 -23.23 7.27
C LYS A 454 1.62 -22.40 7.59
N TYR A 455 1.64 -21.07 7.45
CA TYR A 455 0.43 -20.25 7.66
C TYR A 455 -0.38 -20.08 6.37
N LEU A 456 -0.99 -21.18 5.93
CA LEU A 456 -2.07 -21.18 4.93
C LEU A 456 -3.36 -21.80 5.46
N ASN A 457 -3.41 -22.24 6.72
CA ASN A 457 -4.61 -22.80 7.33
C ASN A 457 -4.60 -22.62 8.85
N ARG A 458 -5.31 -21.61 9.37
CA ARG A 458 -6.13 -21.61 10.60
C ARG A 458 -6.28 -20.20 11.18
N CYS A 459 -7.28 -19.48 10.68
CA CYS A 459 -7.94 -18.38 11.40
C CYS A 459 -9.07 -18.93 12.29
N LEU A 460 -9.51 -18.08 13.23
CA LEU A 460 -10.61 -18.25 14.21
C LEU A 460 -10.13 -18.82 15.55
N ILE A 461 -9.92 -17.93 16.53
CA ILE A 461 -10.27 -18.07 17.96
C ILE A 461 -9.82 -16.83 18.77
N SER A 462 -8.82 -16.04 18.33
CA SER A 462 -8.23 -14.98 19.17
C SER A 462 -8.93 -13.60 19.18
N LEU A 463 -10.21 -13.50 18.80
CA LEU A 463 -10.91 -12.21 18.69
C LEU A 463 -11.51 -11.71 20.02
N TYR A 464 -11.71 -12.57 21.02
CA TYR A 464 -12.49 -12.21 22.21
C TYR A 464 -11.68 -11.65 23.40
N ILE A 465 -10.36 -11.87 23.45
CA ILE A 465 -9.53 -11.45 24.59
C ILE A 465 -8.93 -10.04 24.38
N PHE A 466 -8.80 -9.60 23.12
CA PHE A 466 -8.11 -8.35 22.78
C PHE A 466 -8.90 -7.06 23.06
N VAL A 467 -10.23 -7.15 23.18
CA VAL A 467 -11.10 -5.98 23.44
C VAL A 467 -11.03 -5.51 24.90
N ALA A 468 -10.71 -6.41 25.84
CA ALA A 468 -10.71 -6.07 27.27
C ALA A 468 -9.44 -5.31 27.74
N MET A 469 -8.28 -5.52 27.09
CA MET A 469 -7.02 -4.90 27.53
C MET A 469 -6.79 -3.46 27.03
N LYS A 470 -7.52 -3.00 26.00
CA LYS A 470 -7.37 -1.63 25.46
C LYS A 470 -7.85 -0.52 26.40
N ARG A 471 -8.63 -0.82 27.44
CA ARG A 471 -9.23 0.20 28.32
C ARG A 471 -8.38 0.64 29.52
N ILE A 472 -7.33 -0.10 29.88
CA ILE A 472 -6.68 0.09 31.19
C ILE A 472 -5.28 0.75 31.11
N LEU A 473 -4.61 0.72 29.94
CA LEU A 473 -3.20 1.15 29.84
C LEU A 473 -2.91 2.36 28.93
N ILE A 474 -3.86 2.82 28.11
CA ILE A 474 -3.58 3.83 27.06
C ILE A 474 -4.01 5.26 27.46
N TYR A 475 -4.94 5.41 28.41
CA TYR A 475 -5.43 6.74 28.83
C TYR A 475 -4.44 7.58 29.66
N PRO A 476 -3.53 7.03 30.49
CA PRO A 476 -2.59 7.87 31.25
C PRO A 476 -1.44 8.45 30.41
N LEU A 477 -1.04 7.78 29.31
CA LEU A 477 0.07 8.25 28.46
C LEU A 477 -0.35 9.38 27.50
N LEU A 478 -1.63 9.41 27.10
CA LEU A 478 -2.17 10.43 26.19
C LEU A 478 -2.31 11.79 26.87
N VAL A 479 -2.60 11.82 28.18
CA VAL A 479 -2.69 13.08 28.96
C VAL A 479 -1.31 13.73 29.15
N PHE A 480 -0.25 12.92 29.22
CA PHE A 480 1.12 13.42 29.37
C PHE A 480 1.67 14.08 28.09
N LEU A 481 1.29 13.56 26.91
CA LEU A 481 1.70 14.13 25.62
C LEU A 481 0.94 15.42 25.25
N VAL A 482 -0.34 15.55 25.65
CA VAL A 482 -1.14 16.76 25.37
C VAL A 482 -0.72 17.95 26.26
N TYR A 483 -0.22 17.70 27.48
CA TYR A 483 0.20 18.78 28.39
C TYR A 483 1.57 19.40 28.07
N HIS A 484 2.40 18.75 27.25
CA HIS A 484 3.73 19.26 26.87
C HIS A 484 3.80 19.87 25.46
N MET A 485 2.69 19.89 24.72
CA MET A 485 2.61 20.51 23.39
C MET A 485 2.00 21.93 23.40
N ASN A 486 1.70 22.51 24.57
CA ASN A 486 1.08 23.83 24.73
C ASN A 486 1.93 24.82 25.57
N LEU A 487 3.25 24.65 25.59
CA LEU A 487 4.20 25.62 26.16
C LEU A 487 5.29 25.95 25.15
#